data_AF-A0A925R2N5-F1
#
_entry.id   AF-A0A925R2N5-F1
#
_cell.length_a   1.000
_cell.length_b   1.000
_cell.length_c   1.000
_cell.angle_alpha   90.00
_cell.angle_beta   90.00
_cell.angle_gamma   90.00
#
_symmetry.space_group_name_H-M   'P 1'
#
loop_
_entity.id
_entity.type
_entity.pdbx_description
1 polymer ?
#
loop_
_entity_poly.entity_id
_entity_poly.type
_entity_poly.pdbx_seq_one_letter_code
_entity_poly.pdbx_strand_id
1 'polypeptide(L)' 'GAGGGGGANANAAAAAARQVWVLRDGAPVAIAVTPGITDGRMTEVSSEQLQAGLQVITDQRSGAAK' A
#
# COMPACT_ATOMS: atom_id res chain seq x y z
N GLY A 1 -3.52 5.46 38.87
CA GLY A 1 -4.04 5.91 37.57
C GLY A 1 -3.34 5.13 36.48
N ALA A 2 -4.11 4.59 35.54
CA ALA A 2 -3.66 3.95 34.30
C ALA A 2 -2.70 4.85 33.50
N GLY A 3 -1.89 4.39 32.55
CA GLY A 3 -1.84 3.11 31.87
C GLY A 3 -0.70 3.13 30.85
N GLY A 4 -0.34 1.95 30.34
CA GLY A 4 0.71 1.75 29.35
C GLY A 4 0.40 2.39 27.99
N GLY A 5 1.43 2.96 27.37
CA GLY A 5 1.35 3.63 26.06
C GLY A 5 2.42 3.20 25.06
N GLY A 6 3.00 2.00 25.21
CA GLY A 6 4.09 1.53 24.33
C GLY A 6 3.65 0.76 23.09
N GLY A 7 2.38 0.31 23.01
CA GLY A 7 1.92 -0.62 21.96
C GLY A 7 1.12 -0.01 20.81
N ALA A 8 0.62 1.23 20.96
CA ALA A 8 -0.27 1.84 19.97
C ALA A 8 0.49 2.33 18.72
N ASN A 9 1.77 2.66 18.85
CA ASN A 9 2.53 3.36 17.81
C ASN A 9 2.96 2.43 16.67
N ALA A 10 3.28 1.17 16.97
CA ALA A 10 3.63 0.18 15.94
C ALA A 10 2.41 -0.27 15.13
N ASN A 11 1.25 -0.37 15.78
CA ASN A 11 -0.01 -0.75 15.13
C ASN A 11 -0.59 0.40 14.31
N ALA A 12 -0.45 1.65 14.77
CA ALA A 12 -0.79 2.84 13.98
C ALA A 12 0.15 3.07 12.79
N ALA A 13 1.45 2.77 12.93
CA ALA A 13 2.42 2.82 11.84
C ALA A 13 2.14 1.73 10.77
N ALA A 14 1.72 0.53 11.19
CA ALA A 14 1.25 -0.51 10.28
C ALA A 14 -0.11 -0.17 9.64
N ALA A 15 -1.01 0.50 10.36
CA ALA A 15 -2.29 0.98 9.84
C ALA A 15 -2.17 2.20 8.90
N ALA A 16 -1.01 2.86 8.85
CA ALA A 16 -0.74 4.02 7.99
C ALA A 16 0.31 3.76 6.90
N ALA A 17 0.84 2.54 6.79
CA ALA A 17 1.73 2.17 5.70
C ALA A 17 0.92 2.17 4.39
N ARG A 18 1.30 3.05 3.46
CA ARG A 18 0.70 3.09 2.13
C ARG A 18 1.07 1.80 1.41
N GLN A 19 0.12 1.23 0.67
CA GLN A 19 0.30 -0.02 -0.06
C GLN A 19 -0.13 0.13 -1.51
N VAL A 20 0.51 -0.64 -2.39
CA VAL A 20 0.05 -0.88 -3.76
C VAL A 20 -0.30 -2.35 -3.91
N TRP A 21 -1.16 -2.66 -4.87
CA TRP A 21 -1.54 -4.02 -5.18
C TRP A 21 -0.86 -4.47 -6.46
N VAL A 22 -0.23 -5.64 -6.43
CA VAL A 22 0.31 -6.29 -7.63
C VAL A 22 -0.48 -7.54 -7.97
N LEU A 23 -0.56 -7.87 -9.25
CA LEU A 23 -1.16 -9.10 -9.71
C LEU A 23 -0.09 -10.21 -9.73
N ARG A 24 -0.30 -11.27 -8.95
CA ARG A 24 0.54 -12.47 -8.95
C ARG A 24 -0.37 -13.69 -9.02
N ASP A 25 -0.13 -14.55 -10.01
CA ASP A 25 -0.90 -15.78 -10.23
C ASP A 25 -2.43 -15.55 -10.28
N GLY A 26 -2.84 -14.43 -10.87
CA GLY A 26 -4.25 -14.04 -10.99
C GLY A 26 -4.89 -13.44 -9.73
N ALA A 27 -4.13 -13.29 -8.64
CA ALA A 27 -4.61 -12.73 -7.38
C ALA A 27 -3.92 -11.39 -7.03
N PRO A 28 -4.66 -10.43 -6.43
CA PRO A 28 -4.06 -9.21 -5.91
C PRO A 28 -3.26 -9.49 -4.64
N VAL A 29 -2.02 -9.02 -4.59
CA VAL A 29 -1.11 -9.12 -3.45
C VAL A 29 -0.68 -7.71 -3.04
N ALA A 30 -0.89 -7.37 -1.76
CA ALA A 30 -0.49 -6.08 -1.21
C ALA A 30 1.03 -6.02 -1.02
N ILE A 31 1.62 -4.90 -1.41
CA ILE A 31 3.02 -4.55 -1.14
C ILE A 31 3.04 -3.22 -0.39
N ALA A 32 3.68 -3.21 0.77
CA ALA A 32 3.93 -1.98 1.52
C ALA A 32 4.94 -1.10 0.75
N VAL A 33 4.65 0.20 0.68
CA VAL A 33 5.44 1.16 -0.08
C VAL A 33 5.65 2.46 0.69
N THR A 34 6.69 3.18 0.29
CA THR A 34 6.95 4.56 0.69
C THR A 34 6.76 5.47 -0.52
N PRO A 35 5.82 6.44 -0.50
CA PRO A 35 5.78 7.45 -1.54
C PRO A 35 6.86 8.51 -1.35
N GLY A 36 7.41 8.98 -2.47
CA GLY A 36 8.39 10.06 -2.55
C GLY A 36 7.82 11.34 -3.14
N ILE A 37 8.58 11.97 -4.04
CA ILE A 37 8.23 13.26 -4.65
C ILE A 37 7.05 13.14 -5.62
N THR A 38 6.30 14.23 -5.81
CA THR A 38 5.23 14.32 -6.81
C THR A 38 5.42 15.51 -7.74
N ASP A 39 5.04 15.35 -9.01
CA ASP A 39 5.03 16.41 -10.03
C ASP A 39 3.62 17.00 -10.29
N GLY A 40 2.65 16.65 -9.45
CA GLY A 40 1.24 17.04 -9.59
C GLY A 40 0.39 16.10 -10.45
N ARG A 41 0.98 15.09 -11.09
CA ARG A 41 0.27 14.00 -11.79
C ARG A 41 0.70 12.62 -11.31
N MET A 42 1.99 12.43 -11.06
CA MET A 42 2.58 11.18 -10.60
C MET A 42 3.30 11.40 -9.27
N THR A 43 3.35 10.34 -8.46
CA THR A 43 4.13 10.30 -7.21
C THR A 43 5.12 9.15 -7.32
N GLU A 44 6.36 9.38 -6.92
CA GLU A 44 7.34 8.31 -6.77
C GLU A 44 6.86 7.30 -5.72
N VAL A 45 7.07 6.01 -5.97
CA VAL A 45 6.73 4.94 -5.02
C VAL A 45 7.86 3.94 -4.98
N SER A 46 8.41 3.70 -3.79
CA SER A 46 9.54 2.77 -3.59
C SER A 46 9.23 1.70 -2.54
N SER A 47 9.81 0.52 -2.75
CA SER A 47 9.80 -0.62 -1.83
C SER A 47 10.83 -1.64 -2.30
N GLU A 48 11.50 -2.33 -1.37
CA GLU A 48 12.41 -3.44 -1.71
C GLU A 48 11.67 -4.60 -2.41
N GLN A 49 10.35 -4.70 -2.20
CA GLN A 49 9.51 -5.74 -2.78
C GLN A 49 8.92 -5.35 -4.15
N LEU A 50 9.01 -4.08 -4.55
CA LEU A 50 8.49 -3.57 -5.82
C LEU A 50 9.59 -3.57 -6.87
N GLN A 51 9.55 -4.57 -7.75
CA GLN A 51 10.55 -4.77 -8.80
C GLN A 51 9.97 -4.46 -10.18
N ALA A 52 10.85 -4.07 -11.12
CA ALA A 52 10.47 -3.83 -12.50
C ALA A 52 9.86 -5.10 -13.13
N GLY A 53 8.80 -4.92 -13.93
CA GLY A 53 8.07 -6.02 -14.57
C GLY A 53 6.91 -6.60 -13.74
N LEU A 54 6.77 -6.22 -12.46
CA LEU A 54 5.55 -6.54 -11.70
C LEU A 54 4.35 -5.79 -12.26
N GLN A 55 3.23 -6.49 -12.43
CA GLN A 55 1.97 -5.90 -12.84
C GLN A 55 1.31 -5.24 -11.64
N VAL A 56 1.21 -3.91 -11.65
CA VAL A 56 0.52 -3.14 -10.60
C VAL A 56 -0.93 -2.92 -10.99
N ILE A 57 -1.84 -3.09 -10.03
CA ILE A 57 -3.26 -2.78 -10.18
C ILE A 57 -3.44 -1.29 -9.85
N THR A 58 -3.84 -0.50 -10.85
CA THR A 58 -4.02 0.96 -10.71
C THR A 58 -5.49 1.38 -10.59
N ASP A 59 -6.43 0.48 -10.85
CA ASP A 59 -7.86 0.72 -10.73
C ASP A 59 -8.59 -0.61 -10.49
N GLN A 60 -9.73 -0.57 -9.81
CA GLN A 60 -10.67 -1.67 -9.68
C GLN A 60 -12.08 -1.11 -9.82
N ARG A 61 -12.84 -1.65 -10.79
CA ARG A 61 -14.27 -1.37 -10.90
C ARG A 61 -15.01 -2.34 -9.99
N SER A 62 -15.77 -1.83 -9.02
CA SER A 62 -16.79 -2.64 -8.39
C SER A 62 -17.81 -2.99 -9.49
N GLY A 63 -18.02 -4.28 -9.72
CA GLY A 63 -19.21 -4.68 -10.46
C GLY A 63 -20.41 -4.17 -9.66
N ALA A 64 -21.19 -3.25 -10.21
CA ALA A 64 -22.50 -2.96 -9.64
C ALA A 64 -23.28 -4.27 -9.65
N ALA A 65 -23.52 -4.84 -8.47
CA ALA A 65 -24.57 -5.83 -8.35
C ALA A 65 -25.88 -5.07 -8.57
N LYS A 66 -26.46 -5.35 -9.74
CA LYS A 66 -27.78 -4.97 -10.26
C LYS A 66 -27.84 -3.78 -11.22
#